data_AF-A0AAN6WC18-F1
#
_entry.id   AF-A0AAN6WC18-F1
#
_cell.length_a   1.000
_cell.length_b   1.000
_cell.length_c   1.000
_cell.angle_alpha   90.00
_cell.angle_beta   90.00
_cell.angle_gamma   90.00
#
_symmetry.space_group_name_H-M   'P 1'
#
loop_
_entity.id
_entity.type
_entity.pdbx_description
1 polymer ?
#
loop_
_entity_poly.entity_id
_entity_poly.type
_entity_poly.pdbx_seq_one_letter_code
_entity_poly.pdbx_strand_id
1 'polypeptide(L)'
;MPSKISKLFVYCVGNPSFDPEKAVADHDTHEAAVKLLNEKNDFEGAIRLWFGLPEAGKDDYVYHAVASVTLPQVQRAVAMGRENGLHGWYDGQNKTEGDASRPPPLPSTSDIQSYTSLFSPSSSSSPTSSLKSFVSNAKKDSIRALVSSNLLSKRCLHPSFSGLLQIPKVKNLATIPLNPYLDFWVWSCSNLEWCGPVGEQGLKSHHVLPVLMHHFGCVVPSHEALGIIKKLAEGAGRGTTGKEDGNGVVDGSPGNGTAAGKKPKSKKAKREKPPPPMKVLDVGSGNGYWSFMLRQYGLETIAVDNMQSEWRVNWVPDTNLTTGTSYLKSSLPASQHKNHILLLVYPITGSDGTGSFTRELMDVYKGDVVVVAGTQNGNGYTSFGKGKGTMDEYMMGKKQGSEWEKIAQVPLPSFAGRDEGLSVYVRRDKTGRDGEK
;
A
#
# COMPACT_ATOMS: atom_id res chain seq x y z
N MET A 1 -29.08 27.35 -26.21
CA MET A 1 -28.05 27.23 -25.16
C MET A 1 -26.85 26.54 -25.78
N PRO A 2 -25.63 27.09 -25.72
CA PRO A 2 -24.47 26.34 -26.18
C PRO A 2 -24.28 25.13 -25.25
N SER A 3 -24.30 23.92 -25.82
CA SER A 3 -23.97 22.71 -25.06
C SER A 3 -22.55 22.89 -24.53
N LYS A 4 -22.38 22.79 -23.21
CA LYS A 4 -21.05 22.67 -22.62
C LYS A 4 -20.47 21.38 -23.17
N ILE A 5 -19.59 21.48 -24.17
CA ILE A 5 -18.71 20.38 -24.55
C ILE A 5 -17.92 20.06 -23.28
N SER A 6 -18.24 18.95 -22.62
CA SER A 6 -17.46 18.47 -21.49
C SER A 6 -16.04 18.26 -22.01
N LYS A 7 -15.05 18.95 -21.44
CA LYS A 7 -13.64 18.70 -21.77
C LYS A 7 -13.40 17.20 -21.68
N LEU A 8 -12.85 16.62 -22.75
CA LEU A 8 -12.50 15.21 -22.76
C LEU A 8 -11.49 14.97 -21.62
N PHE A 9 -11.73 13.94 -20.81
CA PHE A 9 -10.79 13.52 -19.78
C PHE A 9 -9.48 13.07 -20.46
N VAL A 10 -8.35 13.50 -19.91
CA VAL A 10 -7.02 13.16 -20.44
C VAL A 10 -6.29 12.34 -19.38
N TYR A 11 -5.97 11.09 -19.70
CA TYR A 11 -5.20 10.23 -18.79
C TYR A 11 -3.76 10.71 -18.63
N CYS A 12 -3.07 11.09 -19.72
CA CYS A 12 -1.67 11.48 -19.67
C CYS A 12 -1.40 12.82 -20.38
N VAL A 13 -0.83 13.79 -19.68
CA VAL A 13 -0.37 15.05 -20.26
C VAL A 13 0.85 14.78 -21.15
N GLY A 14 0.72 15.14 -22.43
CA GLY A 14 1.71 14.84 -23.47
C GLY A 14 1.36 13.60 -24.32
N ASN A 15 0.40 12.77 -23.88
CA ASN A 15 -0.14 11.68 -24.69
C ASN A 15 -1.65 11.50 -24.43
N PRO A 16 -2.52 12.25 -25.14
CA PRO A 16 -3.97 12.13 -24.99
C PRO A 16 -4.55 10.76 -25.39
N SER A 17 -3.77 9.93 -26.09
CA SER A 17 -4.17 8.58 -26.50
C SER A 17 -3.76 7.50 -25.50
N PHE A 18 -3.03 7.84 -24.44
CA PHE A 18 -2.70 6.91 -23.37
C PHE A 18 -3.99 6.41 -22.69
N ASP A 19 -4.07 5.09 -22.54
CA ASP A 19 -5.19 4.38 -21.93
C ASP A 19 -4.61 3.35 -20.94
N PRO A 20 -4.87 3.48 -19.64
CA PRO A 20 -4.33 2.58 -18.63
C PRO A 20 -4.63 1.10 -18.85
N GLU A 21 -5.84 0.76 -19.30
CA GLU A 21 -6.26 -0.64 -19.51
C GLU A 21 -5.50 -1.25 -20.69
N LYS A 22 -5.32 -0.48 -21.77
CA LYS A 22 -4.51 -0.92 -22.92
C LYS A 22 -3.04 -1.03 -22.55
N ALA A 23 -2.52 -0.06 -21.79
CA ALA A 23 -1.11 -0.04 -21.40
C ALA A 23 -0.75 -1.29 -20.57
N VAL A 24 -1.57 -1.67 -19.58
CA VAL A 24 -1.27 -2.87 -18.77
C VAL A 24 -1.49 -4.20 -19.49
N ALA A 25 -2.19 -4.19 -20.62
CA ALA A 25 -2.34 -5.34 -21.50
C ALA A 25 -1.20 -5.45 -22.55
N ASP A 26 -0.44 -4.37 -22.76
CA ASP A 26 0.69 -4.33 -23.68
C ASP A 26 1.99 -4.80 -22.99
N HIS A 27 2.14 -6.12 -22.93
CA HIS A 27 3.30 -6.76 -22.32
C HIS A 27 4.61 -6.48 -23.09
N ASP A 28 4.55 -6.28 -24.40
CA ASP A 28 5.75 -6.05 -25.22
C ASP A 28 6.35 -4.66 -24.92
N THR A 29 5.50 -3.62 -24.85
CA THR A 29 5.94 -2.27 -24.48
C THR A 29 6.43 -2.24 -23.02
N HIS A 30 5.79 -3.00 -22.12
CA HIS A 30 6.24 -3.15 -20.73
C HIS A 30 7.64 -3.75 -20.66
N GLU A 31 7.84 -4.91 -21.30
CA GLU A 31 9.13 -5.61 -21.30
C GLU A 31 10.23 -4.74 -21.92
N ALA A 32 9.92 -4.03 -23.02
CA ALA A 32 10.86 -3.10 -23.64
C ALA A 32 11.24 -1.93 -22.71
N ALA A 33 10.29 -1.36 -21.97
CA ALA A 33 10.56 -0.31 -20.99
C ALA A 33 11.42 -0.84 -19.82
N VAL A 34 11.09 -2.01 -19.29
CA VAL A 34 11.88 -2.67 -18.23
C VAL A 34 13.30 -3.01 -18.71
N LYS A 35 13.46 -3.38 -19.98
CA LYS A 35 14.76 -3.61 -20.60
C LYS A 35 15.61 -2.33 -20.65
N LEU A 36 15.02 -1.20 -21.02
CA LEU A 36 15.70 0.11 -20.98
C LEU A 36 16.19 0.45 -19.57
N LEU A 37 15.38 0.20 -18.55
CA LEU A 37 15.75 0.39 -17.15
C LEU A 37 16.93 -0.51 -16.76
N ASN A 38 16.79 -1.82 -16.93
CA ASN A 38 17.73 -2.80 -16.37
C ASN A 38 19.05 -2.91 -17.13
N GLU A 39 19.02 -2.78 -18.47
CA GLU A 39 20.23 -2.97 -19.28
C GLU A 39 20.99 -1.66 -19.53
N LYS A 40 20.29 -0.52 -19.52
CA LYS A 40 20.88 0.78 -19.93
C LYS A 40 20.81 1.86 -18.86
N ASN A 41 20.10 1.64 -17.75
CA ASN A 41 19.73 2.72 -16.81
C ASN A 41 19.10 3.93 -17.54
N ASP A 42 18.35 3.66 -18.62
CA ASP A 42 17.69 4.67 -19.43
C ASP A 42 16.28 4.92 -18.87
N PHE A 43 16.23 5.67 -17.77
CA PHE A 43 15.00 6.03 -17.08
C PHE A 43 14.12 6.97 -17.91
N GLU A 44 14.72 7.96 -18.56
CA GLU A 44 14.00 8.85 -19.48
C GLU A 44 13.38 8.06 -20.63
N GLY A 45 14.15 7.21 -21.31
CA GLY A 45 13.66 6.37 -22.40
C GLY A 45 12.55 5.44 -21.94
N ALA A 46 12.69 4.79 -20.78
CA ALA A 46 11.67 3.90 -20.23
C ALA A 46 10.35 4.63 -19.92
N ILE A 47 10.41 5.81 -19.28
CA ILE A 47 9.23 6.63 -18.98
C ILE A 47 8.56 7.09 -20.28
N ARG A 48 9.34 7.57 -21.26
CA ARG A 48 8.79 8.02 -22.55
C ARG A 48 8.14 6.87 -23.32
N LEU A 49 8.80 5.71 -23.38
CA LEU A 49 8.28 4.54 -24.06
C LEU A 49 6.99 4.04 -23.43
N TRP A 50 6.99 3.83 -22.11
CA TRP A 50 5.84 3.26 -21.39
C TRP A 50 4.59 4.15 -21.48
N PHE A 51 4.77 5.47 -21.35
CA PHE A 51 3.65 6.42 -21.38
C PHE A 51 3.40 7.03 -22.77
N GLY A 52 4.16 6.63 -23.79
CA GLY A 52 4.08 7.18 -25.15
C GLY A 52 4.28 8.69 -25.20
N LEU A 53 5.21 9.22 -24.40
CA LEU A 53 5.46 10.66 -24.32
C LEU A 53 6.24 11.15 -25.55
N PRO A 54 6.20 12.46 -25.87
CA PRO A 54 6.99 13.03 -26.95
C PRO A 54 8.49 12.74 -26.80
N GLU A 55 9.26 12.85 -27.87
CA GLU A 55 10.71 12.69 -27.82
C GLU A 55 11.39 13.75 -26.93
N ALA A 56 12.62 13.45 -26.48
CA ALA A 56 13.43 14.39 -25.72
C ALA A 56 13.57 15.74 -26.44
N GLY A 57 13.40 16.84 -25.70
CA GLY A 57 13.41 18.21 -26.23
C GLY A 57 12.09 18.71 -26.82
N LYS A 58 11.06 17.85 -26.95
CA LYS A 58 9.69 18.24 -27.37
C LYS A 58 8.67 18.26 -26.23
N ASP A 59 9.14 18.03 -25.00
CA ASP A 59 8.33 17.92 -23.79
C ASP A 59 8.99 18.75 -22.69
N ASP A 60 8.29 19.81 -22.25
CA ASP A 60 8.73 20.77 -21.25
C ASP A 60 8.05 20.54 -19.89
N TYR A 61 7.36 19.41 -19.72
CA TYR A 61 6.68 19.08 -18.47
C TYR A 61 7.63 19.07 -17.27
N VAL A 62 7.23 19.80 -16.23
CA VAL A 62 7.95 19.88 -14.95
C VAL A 62 7.22 19.03 -13.91
N TYR A 63 7.94 18.07 -13.34
CA TYR A 63 7.46 17.23 -12.25
C TYR A 63 7.69 17.93 -10.92
N HIS A 64 6.63 18.06 -10.12
CA HIS A 64 6.63 18.75 -8.84
C HIS A 64 6.41 17.77 -7.68
N ALA A 65 7.38 17.70 -6.77
CA ALA A 65 7.20 17.07 -5.47
C ALA A 65 7.87 17.94 -4.39
N VAL A 66 8.83 17.40 -3.63
CA VAL A 66 9.71 18.21 -2.77
C VAL A 66 10.62 19.12 -3.60
N ALA A 67 10.98 18.71 -4.82
CA ALA A 67 11.73 19.49 -5.80
C ALA A 67 10.97 19.53 -7.13
N SER A 68 11.32 20.49 -7.98
CA SER A 68 10.81 20.60 -9.35
C SER A 68 11.89 20.16 -10.33
N VAL A 69 11.58 19.18 -11.19
CA VAL A 69 12.55 18.58 -12.12
C VAL A 69 11.91 18.30 -13.46
N THR A 70 12.71 18.24 -14.52
CA THR A 70 12.34 17.73 -15.84
C THR A 70 12.88 16.32 -16.02
N LEU A 71 12.32 15.55 -16.97
CA LEU A 71 12.78 14.17 -17.22
C LEU A 71 14.29 14.10 -17.58
N PRO A 72 14.84 15.00 -18.42
CA PRO A 72 16.29 15.00 -18.71
C PRO A 72 17.16 15.38 -17.51
N GLN A 73 16.67 16.25 -16.60
CA GLN A 73 17.39 16.55 -15.35
C GLN A 73 17.51 15.31 -14.46
N VAL A 74 16.43 14.53 -14.38
CA VAL A 74 16.42 13.28 -13.62
C VAL A 74 17.36 12.25 -14.25
N GLN A 75 17.34 12.08 -15.58
CA GLN A 75 18.26 11.16 -16.27
C GLN A 75 19.74 11.54 -16.04
N ARG A 76 20.08 12.84 -16.01
CA ARG A 76 21.43 13.28 -15.64
C ARG A 76 21.80 12.89 -14.22
N ALA A 77 20.87 13.00 -13.27
CA ALA A 77 21.10 12.57 -11.90
C ALA A 77 21.27 11.05 -11.77
N VAL A 78 20.52 10.27 -12.55
CA VAL A 78 20.70 8.81 -12.67
C VAL A 78 22.11 8.48 -13.17
N ALA A 79 22.61 9.22 -14.17
CA ALA A 79 23.96 9.01 -14.72
C ALA A 79 25.09 9.39 -13.74
N MET A 80 24.85 10.35 -12.84
CA MET A 80 25.81 10.73 -11.79
C MET A 80 25.94 9.67 -10.67
N GLY A 81 24.94 8.81 -10.50
CA GLY A 81 24.94 7.76 -9.47
C GLY A 81 25.23 8.34 -8.07
N ARG A 82 26.28 7.83 -7.42
CA ARG A 82 26.65 8.19 -6.03
C ARG A 82 27.30 9.56 -5.88
N GLU A 83 27.66 10.24 -6.97
CA GLU A 83 28.35 11.52 -6.90
C GLU A 83 27.58 12.50 -6.00
N ASN A 84 28.32 13.37 -5.29
CA ASN A 84 27.75 14.38 -4.39
C ASN A 84 26.85 13.82 -3.26
N GLY A 85 27.01 12.54 -2.90
CA GLY A 85 26.27 11.92 -1.79
C GLY A 85 24.82 11.60 -2.11
N LEU A 86 24.45 11.55 -3.40
CA LEU A 86 23.07 11.29 -3.84
C LEU A 86 22.51 9.95 -3.35
N HIS A 87 23.37 8.98 -2.97
CA HIS A 87 22.98 7.65 -2.47
C HIS A 87 23.35 7.43 -0.98
N GLY A 88 23.63 8.50 -0.22
CA GLY A 88 24.02 8.44 1.20
C GLY A 88 22.87 8.08 2.15
N TRP A 89 22.13 7.00 1.89
CA TRP A 89 20.89 6.66 2.62
C TRP A 89 21.16 6.20 4.05
N TYR A 90 22.20 5.37 4.20
CA TYR A 90 22.55 4.69 5.45
C TYR A 90 23.65 5.42 6.24
N ASP A 91 24.02 6.62 5.82
CA ASP A 91 25.02 7.44 6.51
C ASP A 91 24.60 7.69 7.97
N GLY A 92 25.48 7.35 8.91
CA GLY A 92 25.26 7.52 10.34
C GLY A 92 24.41 6.43 11.02
N GLN A 93 24.01 5.38 10.30
CA GLN A 93 23.40 4.18 10.89
C GLN A 93 24.52 3.27 11.42
N ASN A 94 24.37 2.66 12.60
CA ASN A 94 25.43 1.98 13.40
C ASN A 94 26.42 2.90 14.15
N LYS A 95 25.97 4.03 14.71
CA LYS A 95 26.74 4.72 15.75
C LYS A 95 26.51 4.03 17.10
N THR A 96 27.32 3.04 17.44
CA THR A 96 27.56 2.74 18.86
C THR A 96 28.31 3.92 19.47
N GLU A 97 27.87 4.42 20.63
CA GLU A 97 28.59 5.46 21.38
C GLU A 97 30.06 5.03 21.55
N GLY A 98 30.98 5.73 20.86
CA GLY A 98 32.42 5.49 20.93
C GLY A 98 33.13 5.07 19.64
N ASP A 99 32.42 4.63 18.58
CA ASP A 99 33.08 4.30 17.30
C ASP A 99 32.50 5.15 16.15
N ALA A 100 33.16 6.27 15.90
CA ALA A 100 32.78 7.24 14.88
C ALA A 100 33.33 6.92 13.47
N SER A 101 33.90 5.72 13.24
CA SER A 101 34.90 5.59 12.16
C SER A 101 34.49 4.87 10.88
N ARG A 102 33.27 4.32 10.71
CA ARG A 102 32.88 3.79 9.38
C ARG A 102 31.38 3.77 9.10
N PRO A 103 30.91 4.36 7.98
CA PRO A 103 29.54 4.14 7.52
C PRO A 103 29.32 2.64 7.24
N PRO A 104 28.10 2.13 7.42
CA PRO A 104 27.81 0.72 7.14
C PRO A 104 28.16 0.40 5.68
N PRO A 105 28.65 -0.83 5.41
CA PRO A 105 28.98 -1.22 4.04
C PRO A 105 27.74 -1.11 3.17
N LEU A 106 27.90 -0.60 1.95
CA LEU A 106 26.79 -0.48 1.01
C LEU A 106 26.09 -1.82 0.79
N PRO A 107 24.77 -1.81 0.58
CA PRO A 107 24.03 -3.03 0.37
C PRO A 107 24.52 -3.73 -0.90
N SER A 108 24.67 -5.06 -0.83
CA SER A 108 25.01 -5.84 -2.01
C SER A 108 23.81 -5.90 -2.97
N THR A 109 24.06 -6.13 -4.26
CA THR A 109 22.99 -6.39 -5.24
C THR A 109 22.06 -7.53 -4.80
N SER A 110 22.62 -8.57 -4.17
CA SER A 110 21.86 -9.70 -3.62
C SER A 110 20.94 -9.28 -2.47
N ASP A 111 21.37 -8.35 -1.61
CA ASP A 111 20.52 -7.83 -0.53
C ASP A 111 19.37 -6.97 -1.08
N ILE A 112 19.66 -6.12 -2.08
CA ILE A 112 18.63 -5.31 -2.76
C ILE A 112 17.61 -6.21 -3.47
N GLN A 113 18.06 -7.23 -4.19
CA GLN A 113 17.18 -8.22 -4.83
C GLN A 113 16.35 -9.00 -3.80
N SER A 114 16.97 -9.38 -2.69
CA SER A 114 16.27 -10.07 -1.60
C SER A 114 15.19 -9.17 -0.98
N TYR A 115 15.47 -7.88 -0.77
CA TYR A 115 14.51 -6.92 -0.25
C TYR A 115 13.35 -6.66 -1.22
N THR A 116 13.66 -6.36 -2.48
CA THR A 116 12.65 -6.08 -3.51
C THR A 116 11.73 -7.29 -3.76
N SER A 117 12.27 -8.51 -3.71
CA SER A 117 11.49 -9.75 -3.87
C SER A 117 10.42 -9.97 -2.80
N LEU A 118 10.50 -9.29 -1.66
CA LEU A 118 9.49 -9.37 -0.60
C LEU A 118 8.10 -8.90 -1.07
N PHE A 119 8.07 -8.00 -2.06
CA PHE A 119 6.85 -7.33 -2.48
C PHE A 119 6.27 -7.88 -3.79
N SER A 120 7.04 -8.70 -4.49
CA SER A 120 6.60 -9.36 -5.73
C SER A 120 5.75 -10.59 -5.43
N PRO A 121 4.71 -10.87 -6.24
CA PRO A 121 3.98 -12.12 -6.15
C PRO A 121 4.94 -13.30 -6.43
N SER A 122 4.83 -14.37 -5.64
CA SER A 122 5.72 -15.54 -5.75
C SER A 122 4.93 -16.84 -5.74
N SER A 123 5.33 -17.77 -6.60
CA SER A 123 4.79 -19.13 -6.65
C SER A 123 5.46 -20.09 -5.66
N SER A 124 6.64 -19.73 -5.15
CA SER A 124 7.43 -20.57 -4.26
C SER A 124 7.18 -20.28 -2.78
N SER A 125 6.87 -19.03 -2.43
CA SER A 125 6.73 -18.60 -1.03
C SER A 125 5.58 -17.61 -0.83
N SER A 126 4.96 -17.64 0.35
CA SER A 126 4.03 -16.57 0.78
C SER A 126 4.81 -15.37 1.33
N PRO A 127 4.26 -14.15 1.34
CA PRO A 127 4.95 -12.96 1.86
C PRO A 127 5.49 -13.13 3.28
N THR A 128 4.70 -13.75 4.18
CA THR A 128 5.15 -14.06 5.56
C THR A 128 6.41 -14.94 5.56
N SER A 129 6.42 -16.00 4.74
CA SER A 129 7.59 -16.89 4.64
C SER A 129 8.78 -16.22 3.96
N SER A 130 8.56 -15.35 2.97
CA SER A 130 9.61 -14.58 2.31
C SER A 130 10.29 -13.63 3.29
N LEU A 131 9.53 -12.94 4.14
CA LEU A 131 10.09 -12.09 5.19
C LEU A 131 10.88 -12.88 6.24
N LYS A 132 10.36 -14.04 6.69
CA LYS A 132 11.10 -14.92 7.61
C LYS A 132 12.43 -15.38 7.01
N SER A 133 12.42 -15.76 5.73
CA SER A 133 13.64 -16.11 4.99
C SER A 133 14.58 -14.91 4.81
N PHE A 134 14.03 -13.71 4.63
CA PHE A 134 14.82 -12.49 4.53
C PHE A 134 15.62 -12.22 5.80
N VAL A 135 14.98 -12.41 6.96
CA VAL A 135 15.60 -12.33 8.30
C VAL A 135 16.63 -13.45 8.51
N SER A 136 16.25 -14.71 8.28
CA SER A 136 17.11 -15.86 8.61
C SER A 136 18.41 -15.93 7.79
N ASN A 137 18.41 -15.35 6.59
CA ASN A 137 19.57 -15.30 5.70
C ASN A 137 20.40 -14.01 5.84
N ALA A 138 20.03 -13.11 6.75
CA ALA A 138 20.78 -11.89 6.99
C ALA A 138 22.08 -12.20 7.75
N LYS A 139 23.23 -11.76 7.21
CA LYS A 139 24.49 -11.80 7.96
C LYS A 139 24.38 -10.88 9.17
N LYS A 140 24.91 -11.31 10.31
CA LYS A 140 25.00 -10.48 11.52
C LYS A 140 25.66 -9.14 11.16
N ASP A 141 25.13 -8.03 11.68
CA ASP A 141 25.62 -6.67 11.49
C ASP A 141 25.56 -6.12 10.05
N SER A 142 24.90 -6.82 9.12
CA SER A 142 24.64 -6.31 7.75
C SER A 142 23.49 -5.30 7.71
N ILE A 143 23.44 -4.45 6.67
CA ILE A 143 22.27 -3.59 6.39
C ILE A 143 21.00 -4.44 6.29
N ARG A 144 21.07 -5.61 5.64
CA ARG A 144 19.94 -6.54 5.56
C ARG A 144 19.44 -6.96 6.95
N ALA A 145 20.32 -7.19 7.92
CA ALA A 145 19.92 -7.52 9.29
C ALA A 145 19.16 -6.36 9.94
N LEU A 146 19.64 -5.12 9.79
CA LEU A 146 18.97 -3.91 10.29
C LEU A 146 17.60 -3.72 9.64
N VAL A 147 17.52 -3.82 8.32
CA VAL A 147 16.27 -3.70 7.56
C VAL A 147 15.29 -4.78 8.00
N SER A 148 15.74 -6.04 8.01
CA SER A 148 14.89 -7.18 8.39
C SER A 148 14.33 -7.04 9.81
N SER A 149 15.13 -6.52 10.74
CA SER A 149 14.72 -6.24 12.12
C SER A 149 13.65 -5.14 12.17
N ASN A 150 13.84 -4.05 11.41
CA ASN A 150 12.85 -2.96 11.31
C ASN A 150 11.53 -3.43 10.68
N LEU A 151 11.58 -4.18 9.57
CA LEU A 151 10.37 -4.70 8.92
C LEU A 151 9.62 -5.69 9.83
N LEU A 152 10.35 -6.55 10.54
CA LEU A 152 9.76 -7.53 11.44
C LEU A 152 9.14 -6.88 12.69
N SER A 153 9.75 -5.84 13.25
CA SER A 153 9.23 -5.16 14.44
C SER A 153 7.90 -4.44 14.15
N LYS A 154 7.67 -4.03 12.90
CA LYS A 154 6.44 -3.36 12.46
C LYS A 154 5.39 -4.32 11.91
N ARG A 155 5.79 -5.47 11.38
CA ARG A 155 4.82 -6.43 10.85
C ARG A 155 3.96 -7.01 11.96
N CYS A 156 2.65 -6.88 11.84
CA CYS A 156 1.70 -7.55 12.72
C CYS A 156 0.52 -8.12 11.93
N LEU A 157 0.01 -9.27 12.38
CA LEU A 157 -1.28 -9.80 12.00
C LEU A 157 -1.94 -10.25 13.31
N HIS A 158 -3.06 -9.64 13.67
CA HIS A 158 -3.75 -9.96 14.91
C HIS A 158 -4.14 -11.44 14.92
N PRO A 159 -3.91 -12.19 16.02
CA PRO A 159 -4.11 -13.64 16.05
C PRO A 159 -5.48 -14.08 15.54
N SER A 160 -6.56 -13.39 15.95
CA SER A 160 -7.94 -13.67 15.51
C SER A 160 -8.19 -13.45 14.01
N PHE A 161 -7.32 -12.72 13.32
CA PHE A 161 -7.45 -12.42 11.90
C PHE A 161 -6.33 -13.06 11.05
N SER A 162 -5.33 -13.67 11.68
CA SER A 162 -4.14 -14.19 11.00
C SER A 162 -4.47 -15.19 9.88
N GLY A 163 -5.33 -16.18 10.16
CA GLY A 163 -5.78 -17.15 9.15
C GLY A 163 -6.60 -16.53 8.02
N LEU A 164 -7.30 -15.41 8.31
CA LEU A 164 -8.10 -14.71 7.32
C LEU A 164 -7.24 -13.79 6.46
N LEU A 165 -6.37 -12.96 7.04
CA LEU A 165 -5.61 -11.92 6.33
C LEU A 165 -4.28 -12.41 5.76
N GLN A 166 -3.81 -13.61 6.10
CA GLN A 166 -2.59 -14.16 5.50
C GLN A 166 -2.77 -14.39 3.99
N ILE A 167 -1.89 -13.81 3.19
CA ILE A 167 -1.89 -13.96 1.74
C ILE A 167 -1.06 -15.19 1.35
N PRO A 168 -1.63 -16.16 0.61
CA PRO A 168 -0.90 -17.36 0.20
C PRO A 168 0.06 -17.05 -0.96
N LYS A 169 0.91 -18.03 -1.28
CA LYS A 169 1.69 -18.03 -2.53
C LYS A 169 0.77 -18.08 -3.75
N VAL A 170 1.23 -17.51 -4.86
CA VAL A 170 0.47 -17.39 -6.10
C VAL A 170 0.74 -18.60 -6.99
N LYS A 171 -0.27 -19.45 -7.21
CA LYS A 171 -0.11 -20.65 -8.05
C LYS A 171 0.16 -20.33 -9.52
N ASN A 172 -0.48 -19.31 -10.05
CA ASN A 172 -0.32 -18.86 -11.42
C ASN A 172 -0.02 -17.36 -11.44
N LEU A 173 1.23 -16.98 -11.72
CA LEU A 173 1.61 -15.57 -11.73
C LEU A 173 0.93 -14.79 -12.87
N ALA A 174 0.54 -15.45 -13.96
CA ALA A 174 -0.16 -14.81 -15.07
C ALA A 174 -1.59 -14.35 -14.71
N THR A 175 -2.14 -14.78 -13.57
CA THR A 175 -3.44 -14.27 -13.08
C THR A 175 -3.30 -13.00 -12.23
N ILE A 176 -2.07 -12.57 -11.95
CA ILE A 176 -1.84 -11.34 -11.19
C ILE A 176 -1.77 -10.19 -12.18
N PRO A 177 -2.54 -9.11 -11.96
CA PRO A 177 -2.45 -7.92 -12.79
C PRO A 177 -1.04 -7.36 -12.85
N LEU A 178 -0.64 -6.87 -14.02
CA LEU A 178 0.62 -6.17 -14.21
C LEU A 178 0.68 -4.92 -13.33
N ASN A 179 1.80 -4.72 -12.65
CA ASN A 179 2.03 -3.56 -11.79
C ASN A 179 3.32 -2.86 -12.24
N PRO A 180 3.26 -2.02 -13.30
CA PRO A 180 4.45 -1.35 -13.84
C PRO A 180 5.16 -0.51 -12.77
N TYR A 181 4.41 0.08 -11.82
CA TYR A 181 5.02 0.85 -10.75
C TYR A 181 5.98 0.02 -9.89
N LEU A 182 5.65 -1.25 -9.63
CA LEU A 182 6.53 -2.14 -8.87
C LEU A 182 7.85 -2.37 -9.61
N ASP A 183 7.84 -2.57 -10.93
CA ASP A 183 9.06 -2.80 -11.72
C ASP A 183 9.95 -1.55 -11.76
N PHE A 184 9.36 -0.37 -11.99
CA PHE A 184 10.07 0.91 -11.92
C PHE A 184 10.64 1.16 -10.50
N TRP A 185 9.92 0.77 -9.45
CA TRP A 185 10.40 0.84 -8.08
C TRP A 185 11.55 -0.14 -7.82
N VAL A 186 11.47 -1.39 -8.31
CA VAL A 186 12.56 -2.37 -8.18
C VAL A 186 13.83 -1.83 -8.83
N TRP A 187 13.72 -1.32 -10.05
CA TRP A 187 14.85 -0.65 -10.72
C TRP A 187 15.37 0.52 -9.88
N SER A 188 14.49 1.37 -9.34
CA SER A 188 14.92 2.50 -8.52
C SER A 188 15.69 2.05 -7.27
N CYS A 189 15.33 0.91 -6.66
CA CYS A 189 16.07 0.34 -5.55
C CYS A 189 17.48 -0.10 -5.96
N SER A 190 17.61 -0.77 -7.10
CA SER A 190 18.92 -1.17 -7.64
C SER A 190 19.77 0.04 -8.03
N ASN A 191 19.20 1.02 -8.72
CA ASN A 191 19.90 2.21 -9.19
C ASN A 191 20.37 3.08 -8.02
N LEU A 192 19.49 3.33 -7.04
CA LEU A 192 19.78 4.15 -5.86
C LEU A 192 20.48 3.38 -4.73
N GLU A 193 20.74 2.10 -4.91
CA GLU A 193 21.43 1.25 -3.93
C GLU A 193 20.71 1.18 -2.58
N TRP A 194 19.39 1.03 -2.68
CA TRP A 194 18.47 1.00 -1.57
C TRP A 194 18.03 -0.44 -1.26
N CYS A 195 18.25 -0.86 -0.03
CA CYS A 195 17.92 -2.19 0.50
C CYS A 195 16.76 -2.15 1.51
N GLY A 196 16.09 -1.01 1.67
CA GLY A 196 14.99 -0.84 2.60
C GLY A 196 15.32 -0.03 3.86
N PRO A 197 14.28 0.27 4.67
CA PRO A 197 14.38 1.14 5.84
C PRO A 197 15.00 0.46 7.05
N VAL A 198 15.82 1.19 7.80
CA VAL A 198 16.44 0.73 9.06
C VAL A 198 15.85 1.39 10.31
N GLY A 199 14.67 2.01 10.21
CA GLY A 199 13.95 2.62 11.33
C GLY A 199 13.67 4.11 11.14
N GLU A 200 13.87 4.90 12.20
CA GLU A 200 13.72 6.35 12.16
C GLU A 200 14.81 6.96 11.25
N GLN A 201 14.40 7.30 10.03
CA GLN A 201 15.21 7.99 9.06
C GLN A 201 14.64 9.39 8.85
N GLY A 202 15.51 10.39 8.82
CA GLY A 202 15.12 11.74 8.44
C GLY A 202 14.55 11.77 7.03
N LEU A 203 13.76 12.80 6.74
CA LEU A 203 13.19 13.01 5.41
C LEU A 203 14.32 13.24 4.39
N LYS A 204 14.56 12.26 3.50
CA LYS A 204 15.47 12.38 2.35
C LYS A 204 14.69 12.14 1.06
N SER A 205 14.79 13.00 0.06
CA SER A 205 14.17 12.75 -1.26
C SER A 205 15.24 12.30 -2.26
N HIS A 206 14.86 11.50 -3.24
CA HIS A 206 15.73 11.13 -4.36
C HIS A 206 15.22 11.74 -5.68
N HIS A 207 16.11 11.81 -6.66
CA HIS A 207 15.89 12.55 -7.91
C HIS A 207 14.84 11.92 -8.83
N VAL A 208 14.65 10.58 -8.79
CA VAL A 208 13.58 9.92 -9.59
C VAL A 208 12.19 10.01 -8.96
N LEU A 209 12.08 10.40 -7.67
CA LEU A 209 10.81 10.38 -6.93
C LEU A 209 9.72 11.26 -7.57
N PRO A 210 9.98 12.52 -7.98
CA PRO A 210 8.94 13.37 -8.56
C PRO A 210 8.32 12.77 -9.82
N VAL A 211 9.16 12.15 -10.68
CA VAL A 211 8.70 11.50 -11.91
C VAL A 211 7.83 10.31 -11.58
N LEU A 212 8.28 9.42 -10.68
CA LEU A 212 7.52 8.24 -10.30
C LEU A 212 6.19 8.60 -9.63
N MET A 213 6.17 9.62 -8.76
CA MET A 213 4.94 10.10 -8.13
C MET A 213 3.94 10.66 -9.15
N HIS A 214 4.40 11.51 -10.07
CA HIS A 214 3.53 12.10 -11.11
C HIS A 214 2.90 11.06 -12.05
N HIS A 215 3.56 9.91 -12.23
CA HIS A 215 3.11 8.86 -13.11
C HIS A 215 2.32 7.77 -12.40
N PHE A 216 2.66 7.40 -11.16
CA PHE A 216 2.10 6.23 -10.48
C PHE A 216 1.58 6.50 -9.06
N GLY A 217 1.73 7.71 -8.53
CA GLY A 217 1.26 8.08 -7.18
C GLY A 217 2.30 7.87 -6.08
N CYS A 218 1.94 8.16 -4.83
CA CYS A 218 2.90 8.38 -3.74
C CYS A 218 3.59 7.13 -3.18
N VAL A 219 2.91 5.97 -3.19
CA VAL A 219 3.43 4.71 -2.63
C VAL A 219 3.00 3.54 -3.52
N VAL A 220 3.88 2.56 -3.67
CA VAL A 220 3.66 1.42 -4.55
C VAL A 220 2.73 0.39 -3.88
N PRO A 221 1.60 0.00 -4.50
CA PRO A 221 0.80 -1.11 -3.98
C PRO A 221 1.54 -2.44 -4.19
N SER A 222 1.69 -3.25 -3.13
CA SER A 222 2.24 -4.61 -3.23
C SER A 222 1.14 -5.66 -3.40
N HIS A 223 1.53 -6.86 -3.88
CA HIS A 223 0.59 -7.97 -3.98
C HIS A 223 -0.04 -8.33 -2.64
N GLU A 224 0.75 -8.32 -1.56
CA GLU A 224 0.25 -8.59 -0.21
C GLU A 224 -0.78 -7.53 0.23
N ALA A 225 -0.51 -6.25 0.00
CA ALA A 225 -1.42 -5.18 0.41
C ALA A 225 -2.76 -5.21 -0.33
N LEU A 226 -2.72 -5.35 -1.66
CA LEU A 226 -3.92 -5.49 -2.49
C LEU A 226 -4.72 -6.75 -2.09
N GLY A 227 -4.01 -7.85 -1.81
CA GLY A 227 -4.62 -9.09 -1.32
C GLY A 227 -5.30 -8.93 0.04
N ILE A 228 -4.70 -8.21 0.99
CA ILE A 228 -5.29 -7.94 2.31
C ILE A 228 -6.58 -7.13 2.15
N ILE A 229 -6.56 -6.06 1.34
CA ILE A 229 -7.75 -5.24 1.08
C ILE A 229 -8.85 -6.09 0.43
N LYS A 230 -8.50 -6.95 -0.52
CA LYS A 230 -9.45 -7.87 -1.15
C LYS A 230 -10.11 -8.79 -0.13
N LYS A 231 -9.33 -9.42 0.75
CA LYS A 231 -9.88 -10.28 1.80
C LYS A 231 -10.77 -9.53 2.79
N LEU A 232 -10.39 -8.30 3.14
CA LEU A 232 -11.24 -7.43 3.95
C LEU A 232 -12.57 -7.17 3.24
N ALA A 233 -12.54 -6.84 1.95
CA ALA A 233 -13.73 -6.58 1.14
C ALA A 233 -14.65 -7.80 1.06
N GLU A 234 -14.08 -9.00 1.01
CA GLU A 234 -14.80 -10.29 1.05
C GLU A 234 -15.36 -10.66 2.44
N GLY A 235 -15.00 -9.90 3.50
CA GLY A 235 -15.61 -10.01 4.83
C GLY A 235 -14.65 -10.38 5.98
N ALA A 236 -13.35 -10.53 5.73
CA ALA A 236 -12.36 -10.97 6.74
C ALA A 236 -12.27 -10.09 8.00
N GLY A 237 -12.80 -8.87 7.99
CA GLY A 237 -12.80 -7.93 9.12
C GLY A 237 -14.13 -7.81 9.87
N ARG A 238 -15.18 -8.53 9.44
CA ARG A 238 -16.50 -8.52 10.07
C ARG A 238 -16.55 -9.67 11.07
N GLY A 239 -16.61 -9.38 12.37
CA GLY A 239 -16.65 -10.41 13.41
C GLY A 239 -17.67 -11.50 13.06
N THR A 240 -17.18 -12.69 12.71
CA THR A 240 -18.05 -13.82 12.39
C THR A 240 -18.65 -14.33 13.69
N THR A 241 -19.86 -13.88 14.01
CA THR A 241 -20.78 -14.58 14.91
C THR A 241 -21.29 -15.84 14.20
N GLY A 242 -20.39 -16.79 13.98
CA GLY A 242 -20.73 -18.15 13.61
C GLY A 242 -20.12 -19.03 14.67
N LYS A 243 -20.93 -19.54 15.59
CA LYS A 243 -20.56 -20.68 16.43
C LYS A 243 -20.06 -21.79 15.50
N GLU A 244 -18.75 -21.95 15.39
CA GLU A 244 -18.17 -23.23 15.07
C GLU A 244 -18.31 -24.06 16.34
N ASP A 245 -19.40 -24.81 16.45
CA ASP A 245 -19.53 -25.89 17.43
C ASP A 245 -18.53 -27.00 17.01
N GLY A 246 -17.26 -26.79 17.33
CA GLY A 246 -16.20 -27.79 17.22
C GLY A 246 -16.35 -28.82 18.33
N ASN A 247 -17.28 -29.77 18.17
CA ASN A 247 -17.31 -30.95 19.03
C ASN A 247 -16.55 -32.09 18.34
N GLY A 248 -15.23 -32.07 18.49
CA GLY A 248 -14.32 -33.14 18.12
C GLY A 248 -13.73 -33.78 19.37
N VAL A 249 -14.51 -34.61 20.07
CA VAL A 249 -13.98 -35.58 21.03
C VAL A 249 -14.39 -36.96 20.54
N VAL A 250 -13.42 -37.68 19.99
CA VAL A 250 -13.52 -39.10 19.72
C VAL A 250 -13.09 -39.78 21.01
N ASP A 251 -14.03 -40.37 21.73
CA ASP A 251 -13.71 -41.40 22.71
C ASP A 251 -14.61 -42.61 22.46
N GLY A 252 -13.97 -43.76 22.32
CA GLY A 252 -14.57 -45.00 21.88
C GLY A 252 -14.94 -45.89 23.05
N SER A 253 -16.20 -46.31 23.14
CA SER A 253 -16.58 -47.58 23.77
C SER A 253 -17.96 -48.04 23.28
N PRO A 254 -18.16 -49.35 22.99
CA PRO A 254 -19.40 -49.86 22.42
C PRO A 254 -20.38 -50.27 23.53
N GLY A 255 -21.52 -49.58 23.60
CA GLY A 255 -22.65 -49.92 24.48
C GLY A 255 -23.91 -50.21 23.67
N ASN A 256 -24.33 -51.47 23.67
CA ASN A 256 -25.51 -52.00 23.01
C ASN A 256 -26.78 -51.54 23.75
N GLY A 257 -27.78 -51.00 23.06
CA GLY A 257 -29.02 -50.55 23.72
C GLY A 257 -30.07 -49.99 22.76
N THR A 258 -31.03 -50.83 22.42
CA THR A 258 -32.25 -50.53 21.66
C THR A 258 -33.17 -49.52 22.37
N ALA A 259 -33.48 -48.39 21.72
CA ALA A 259 -34.70 -47.62 22.00
C ALA A 259 -35.09 -46.75 20.80
N ALA A 260 -36.26 -47.02 20.22
CA ALA A 260 -36.88 -46.24 19.17
C ALA A 260 -37.44 -44.93 19.75
N GLY A 261 -36.67 -43.84 19.63
CA GLY A 261 -37.11 -42.47 19.93
C GLY A 261 -37.30 -41.66 18.65
N LYS A 262 -38.51 -41.13 18.44
CA LYS A 262 -38.84 -40.18 17.35
C LYS A 262 -37.87 -38.99 17.37
N LYS A 263 -37.06 -38.83 16.32
CA LYS A 263 -36.22 -37.64 16.09
C LYS A 263 -37.10 -36.38 15.99
N PRO A 264 -36.84 -35.32 16.78
CA PRO A 264 -37.46 -34.03 16.52
C PRO A 264 -36.96 -33.51 15.17
N LYS A 265 -37.89 -33.03 14.34
CA LYS A 265 -37.57 -32.37 13.06
C LYS A 265 -36.70 -31.15 13.37
N SER A 266 -35.42 -31.21 13.02
CA SER A 266 -34.53 -30.06 13.07
C SER A 266 -35.11 -28.98 12.16
N LYS A 267 -35.50 -27.84 12.74
CA LYS A 267 -35.75 -26.62 11.98
C LYS A 267 -34.43 -26.28 11.30
N LYS A 268 -34.36 -26.46 9.98
CA LYS A 268 -33.25 -25.96 9.15
C LYS A 268 -33.11 -24.47 9.46
N ALA A 269 -32.09 -24.10 10.22
CA ALA A 269 -31.74 -22.70 10.40
C ALA A 269 -31.55 -22.11 8.99
N LYS A 270 -32.29 -21.05 8.69
CA LYS A 270 -32.14 -20.30 7.45
C LYS A 270 -30.68 -19.85 7.43
N ARG A 271 -29.86 -20.45 6.56
CA ARG A 271 -28.49 -20.03 6.34
C ARG A 271 -28.58 -18.59 5.85
N GLU A 272 -28.27 -17.64 6.71
CA GLU A 272 -28.28 -16.22 6.34
C GLU A 272 -27.36 -16.05 5.13
N LYS A 273 -27.84 -15.30 4.13
CA LYS A 273 -27.00 -14.98 2.98
C LYS A 273 -25.79 -14.19 3.49
N PRO A 274 -24.57 -14.50 3.03
CA PRO A 274 -23.41 -13.72 3.40
C PRO A 274 -23.67 -12.24 3.05
N PRO A 275 -23.22 -11.30 3.89
CA PRO A 275 -23.34 -9.89 3.58
C PRO A 275 -22.67 -9.59 2.24
N PRO A 276 -23.15 -8.59 1.50
CA PRO A 276 -22.51 -8.19 0.24
C PRO A 276 -21.05 -7.77 0.49
N PRO A 277 -20.15 -7.98 -0.49
CA PRO A 277 -18.77 -7.50 -0.40
C PRO A 277 -18.72 -5.99 -0.15
N MET A 278 -17.72 -5.55 0.61
CA MET A 278 -17.47 -4.12 0.80
C MET A 278 -16.84 -3.51 -0.44
N LYS A 279 -17.17 -2.25 -0.69
CA LYS A 279 -16.50 -1.42 -1.70
C LYS A 279 -15.29 -0.73 -1.07
N VAL A 280 -14.30 -0.37 -1.87
CA VAL A 280 -13.20 0.48 -1.39
C VAL A 280 -13.53 1.93 -1.69
N LEU A 281 -13.45 2.78 -0.67
CA LEU A 281 -13.55 4.23 -0.79
C LEU A 281 -12.15 4.82 -0.63
N ASP A 282 -11.48 5.09 -1.75
CA ASP A 282 -10.13 5.65 -1.84
C ASP A 282 -10.22 7.17 -1.77
N VAL A 283 -9.92 7.74 -0.60
CA VAL A 283 -10.06 9.17 -0.31
C VAL A 283 -8.70 9.85 -0.27
N GLY A 284 -8.56 10.92 -1.05
CA GLY A 284 -7.25 11.47 -1.38
C GLY A 284 -6.55 10.57 -2.39
N SER A 285 -7.30 10.03 -3.36
CA SER A 285 -6.82 9.03 -4.31
C SER A 285 -5.70 9.55 -5.22
N GLY A 286 -5.45 10.86 -5.24
CA GLY A 286 -4.47 11.52 -6.10
C GLY A 286 -4.76 11.20 -7.56
N ASN A 287 -3.76 10.64 -8.23
CA ASN A 287 -3.91 10.21 -9.61
C ASN A 287 -4.69 8.91 -9.83
N GLY A 288 -5.10 8.22 -8.75
CA GLY A 288 -5.93 7.03 -8.80
C GLY A 288 -5.22 5.72 -9.14
N TYR A 289 -3.88 5.65 -9.05
CA TYR A 289 -3.17 4.39 -9.33
C TYR A 289 -3.59 3.24 -8.41
N TRP A 290 -3.77 3.51 -7.11
CA TRP A 290 -4.30 2.51 -6.17
C TRP A 290 -5.72 2.09 -6.52
N SER A 291 -6.59 3.05 -6.83
CA SER A 291 -7.94 2.78 -7.32
C SER A 291 -7.94 1.87 -8.55
N PHE A 292 -7.08 2.14 -9.53
CA PHE A 292 -6.89 1.32 -10.71
C PHE A 292 -6.42 -0.10 -10.35
N MET A 293 -5.36 -0.25 -9.56
CA MET A 293 -4.84 -1.56 -9.17
C MET A 293 -5.84 -2.40 -8.36
N LEU A 294 -6.65 -1.77 -7.50
CA LEU A 294 -7.72 -2.45 -6.77
C LEU A 294 -8.82 -2.96 -7.71
N ARG A 295 -9.18 -2.17 -8.74
CA ARG A 295 -10.14 -2.60 -9.78
C ARG A 295 -9.59 -3.78 -10.58
N GLN A 296 -8.30 -3.78 -10.93
CA GLN A 296 -7.63 -4.91 -11.55
C GLN A 296 -7.65 -6.17 -10.67
N TYR A 297 -7.73 -6.03 -9.35
CA TYR A 297 -7.91 -7.14 -8.40
C TYR A 297 -9.37 -7.62 -8.25
N GLY A 298 -10.29 -7.01 -9.01
CA GLY A 298 -11.72 -7.32 -9.02
C GLY A 298 -12.52 -6.61 -7.92
N LEU A 299 -11.98 -5.52 -7.34
CA LEU A 299 -12.67 -4.76 -6.31
C LEU A 299 -13.43 -3.58 -6.89
N GLU A 300 -14.63 -3.34 -6.37
CA GLU A 300 -15.36 -2.12 -6.64
C GLU A 300 -14.74 -0.97 -5.83
N THR A 301 -14.11 -0.02 -6.52
CA THR A 301 -13.37 1.09 -5.90
C THR A 301 -13.90 2.43 -6.37
N ILE A 302 -14.24 3.29 -5.41
CA ILE A 302 -14.67 4.67 -5.59
C ILE A 302 -13.49 5.58 -5.27
N ALA A 303 -13.03 6.34 -6.27
CA ALA A 303 -11.99 7.35 -6.11
C ALA A 303 -12.60 8.71 -5.73
N VAL A 304 -12.04 9.37 -4.73
CA VAL A 304 -12.43 10.72 -4.28
C VAL A 304 -11.16 11.55 -4.07
N ASP A 305 -11.05 12.66 -4.79
CA ASP A 305 -9.94 13.59 -4.65
C ASP A 305 -10.38 15.01 -5.02
N ASN A 306 -9.77 16.04 -4.43
CA ASN A 306 -10.06 17.43 -4.77
C ASN A 306 -9.11 17.99 -5.85
N MET A 307 -8.20 17.16 -6.37
CA MET A 307 -7.16 17.48 -7.35
C MET A 307 -6.33 18.70 -6.97
N GLN A 308 -6.02 18.84 -5.68
CA GLN A 308 -5.10 19.89 -5.23
C GLN A 308 -3.68 19.69 -5.78
N SER A 309 -3.26 18.43 -5.94
CA SER A 309 -2.00 18.09 -6.60
C SER A 309 -2.23 17.92 -8.09
N GLU A 310 -1.31 18.45 -8.90
CA GLU A 310 -1.27 18.20 -10.34
C GLU A 310 -0.50 16.91 -10.62
N TRP A 311 -1.07 16.05 -11.47
CA TRP A 311 -0.48 14.78 -11.86
C TRP A 311 -0.26 14.76 -13.37
N ARG A 312 0.83 14.11 -13.81
CA ARG A 312 1.06 13.94 -15.25
C ARG A 312 0.12 12.89 -15.82
N VAL A 313 -0.03 11.80 -15.07
CA VAL A 313 -0.89 10.66 -15.42
C VAL A 313 -1.96 10.52 -14.36
N ASN A 314 -3.22 10.45 -14.76
CA ASN A 314 -4.34 9.93 -13.98
C ASN A 314 -4.69 8.53 -14.49
N TRP A 315 -5.08 7.62 -13.61
CA TRP A 315 -5.33 6.20 -13.94
C TRP A 315 -6.80 5.82 -13.98
N VAL A 316 -7.67 6.67 -13.43
CA VAL A 316 -9.12 6.45 -13.43
C VAL A 316 -9.82 7.73 -13.92
N PRO A 317 -10.82 7.62 -14.82
CA PRO A 317 -11.51 8.78 -15.39
C PRO A 317 -12.66 9.30 -14.52
N ASP A 318 -13.05 8.54 -13.50
CA ASP A 318 -14.28 8.69 -12.72
C ASP A 318 -14.03 9.13 -11.27
N THR A 319 -12.93 9.84 -11.02
CA THR A 319 -12.66 10.43 -9.69
C THR A 319 -13.72 11.46 -9.33
N ASN A 320 -14.32 11.31 -8.15
CA ASN A 320 -15.23 12.30 -7.60
C ASN A 320 -14.44 13.53 -7.15
N LEU A 321 -14.58 14.63 -7.90
CA LEU A 321 -13.85 15.89 -7.68
C LEU A 321 -14.40 16.67 -6.47
N THR A 322 -14.06 16.23 -5.26
CA THR A 322 -14.53 16.81 -4.00
C THR A 322 -13.61 16.41 -2.84
N THR A 323 -13.71 17.08 -1.69
CA THR A 323 -13.08 16.59 -0.47
C THR A 323 -13.77 15.31 0.04
N GLY A 324 -13.02 14.45 0.72
CA GLY A 324 -13.56 13.23 1.33
C GLY A 324 -14.67 13.49 2.34
N THR A 325 -14.52 14.52 3.17
CA THR A 325 -15.53 14.93 4.16
C THR A 325 -16.83 15.40 3.49
N SER A 326 -16.73 16.11 2.36
CA SER A 326 -17.91 16.51 1.58
C SER A 326 -18.57 15.28 0.96
N TYR A 327 -17.81 14.38 0.34
CA TYR A 327 -18.34 13.15 -0.26
C TYR A 327 -19.11 12.30 0.76
N LEU A 328 -18.55 12.07 1.95
CA LEU A 328 -19.20 11.33 3.04
C LEU A 328 -20.45 12.02 3.61
N LYS A 329 -20.62 13.33 3.41
CA LYS A 329 -21.79 14.08 3.91
C LYS A 329 -22.89 14.20 2.85
N SER A 330 -22.51 14.40 1.58
CA SER A 330 -23.45 14.71 0.51
C SER A 330 -23.78 13.54 -0.40
N SER A 331 -22.82 12.65 -0.62
CA SER A 331 -22.88 11.66 -1.70
C SER A 331 -22.98 10.22 -1.19
N LEU A 332 -22.49 9.95 0.02
CA LEU A 332 -22.59 8.64 0.66
C LEU A 332 -23.33 8.75 2.01
N PRO A 333 -24.58 8.28 2.13
CA PRO A 333 -25.30 8.30 3.39
C PRO A 333 -24.55 7.57 4.51
N ALA A 334 -24.60 8.10 5.74
CA ALA A 334 -23.91 7.52 6.89
C ALA A 334 -24.25 6.04 7.15
N SER A 335 -25.49 5.62 6.84
CA SER A 335 -25.94 4.23 6.95
C SER A 335 -25.22 3.27 5.99
N GLN A 336 -24.61 3.78 4.92
CA GLN A 336 -23.88 3.01 3.92
C GLN A 336 -22.36 2.97 4.17
N HIS A 337 -21.82 3.76 5.10
CA HIS A 337 -20.39 3.77 5.41
C HIS A 337 -19.87 2.38 5.81
N LYS A 338 -20.69 1.58 6.50
CA LYS A 338 -20.35 0.20 6.91
C LYS A 338 -20.16 -0.78 5.75
N ASN A 339 -20.63 -0.42 4.56
CA ASN A 339 -20.42 -1.22 3.34
C ASN A 339 -19.15 -0.83 2.60
N HIS A 340 -18.33 0.05 3.18
CA HIS A 340 -17.10 0.54 2.58
C HIS A 340 -15.90 0.25 3.48
N ILE A 341 -14.75 0.08 2.85
CA ILE A 341 -13.43 0.23 3.47
C ILE A 341 -12.98 1.65 3.16
N LEU A 342 -12.67 2.44 4.19
CA LEU A 342 -12.03 3.73 3.98
C LEU A 342 -10.53 3.49 3.74
N LEU A 343 -10.06 3.75 2.53
CA LEU A 343 -8.66 3.67 2.17
C LEU A 343 -8.07 5.09 2.13
N LEU A 344 -6.96 5.28 2.85
CA LEU A 344 -6.15 6.49 2.84
C LEU A 344 -4.76 6.15 2.32
N VAL A 345 -4.47 6.58 1.10
CA VAL A 345 -3.14 6.43 0.51
C VAL A 345 -2.40 7.74 0.70
N TYR A 346 -1.30 7.69 1.44
CA TYR A 346 -0.40 8.81 1.67
C TYR A 346 -1.09 10.09 2.18
N PRO A 347 -1.91 9.98 3.24
CA PRO A 347 -2.72 11.10 3.74
C PRO A 347 -1.85 12.33 4.03
N ILE A 348 -2.32 13.50 3.62
CA ILE A 348 -1.59 14.75 3.80
C ILE A 348 -1.54 15.18 5.26
N THR A 349 -0.48 15.90 5.65
CA THR A 349 -0.29 16.42 7.01
C THR A 349 -1.10 17.69 7.30
N GLY A 350 -1.59 18.37 6.27
CA GLY A 350 -2.21 19.69 6.38
C GLY A 350 -1.19 20.83 6.52
N SER A 351 -1.61 22.06 6.27
CA SER A 351 -0.73 23.25 6.26
C SER A 351 -0.06 23.55 7.62
N ASP A 352 -0.69 23.15 8.72
CA ASP A 352 -0.19 23.30 10.08
C ASP A 352 0.51 22.02 10.60
N GLY A 353 0.56 20.98 9.77
CA GLY A 353 1.08 19.66 10.14
C GLY A 353 0.27 18.92 11.19
N THR A 354 -0.93 19.37 11.55
CA THR A 354 -1.72 18.74 12.63
C THR A 354 -2.53 17.53 12.19
N GLY A 355 -2.56 17.25 10.88
CA GLY A 355 -3.34 16.17 10.29
C GLY A 355 -4.83 16.45 10.23
N SER A 356 -5.22 17.71 9.95
CA SER A 356 -6.63 18.13 9.86
C SER A 356 -7.43 17.24 8.91
N PHE A 357 -6.89 16.95 7.72
CA PHE A 357 -7.47 16.02 6.74
C PHE A 357 -7.85 14.68 7.38
N THR A 358 -6.89 14.01 8.02
CA THR A 358 -7.10 12.70 8.66
C THR A 358 -8.11 12.81 9.80
N ARG A 359 -7.98 13.83 10.66
CA ARG A 359 -8.86 13.99 11.84
C ARG A 359 -10.32 14.22 11.44
N GLU A 360 -10.57 15.15 10.54
CA GLU A 360 -11.92 15.48 10.09
C GLU A 360 -12.59 14.30 9.40
N LEU A 361 -11.84 13.56 8.58
CA LEU A 361 -12.36 12.40 7.89
C LEU A 361 -12.74 11.28 8.86
N MET A 362 -11.90 11.03 9.87
CA MET A 362 -12.18 10.05 10.92
C MET A 362 -13.37 10.42 11.80
N ASP A 363 -13.60 11.72 12.06
CA ASP A 363 -14.77 12.19 12.81
C ASP A 363 -16.09 11.97 12.01
N VAL A 364 -16.05 12.07 10.68
CA VAL A 364 -17.21 11.91 9.80
C VAL A 364 -17.49 10.44 9.46
N TYR A 365 -16.45 9.63 9.23
CA TYR A 365 -16.60 8.26 8.77
C TYR A 365 -17.23 7.35 9.84
N LYS A 366 -18.29 6.62 9.45
CA LYS A 366 -19.09 5.74 10.33
C LYS A 366 -18.99 4.26 9.98
N GLY A 367 -18.10 3.92 9.06
CA GLY A 367 -17.82 2.53 8.72
C GLY A 367 -16.88 1.89 9.74
N ASP A 368 -16.63 0.60 9.53
CA ASP A 368 -15.97 -0.25 10.53
C ASP A 368 -14.54 -0.63 10.14
N VAL A 369 -14.09 -0.31 8.92
CA VAL A 369 -12.74 -0.63 8.44
C VAL A 369 -12.07 0.60 7.86
N VAL A 370 -10.84 0.87 8.32
CA VAL A 370 -9.93 1.90 7.81
C VAL A 370 -8.62 1.22 7.43
N VAL A 371 -8.14 1.50 6.23
CA VAL A 371 -6.85 1.04 5.71
C VAL A 371 -6.01 2.27 5.39
N VAL A 372 -4.76 2.27 5.83
CA VAL A 372 -3.82 3.36 5.56
C VAL A 372 -2.58 2.79 4.90
N ALA A 373 -2.21 3.32 3.74
CA ALA A 373 -0.94 3.04 3.07
C ALA A 373 -0.09 4.32 3.13
N GLY A 374 1.03 4.30 3.84
CA GLY A 374 1.88 5.49 3.96
C GLY A 374 3.04 5.30 4.92
N THR A 375 3.68 6.41 5.27
CA THR A 375 4.91 6.35 6.05
C THR A 375 4.60 5.94 7.48
N GLN A 376 5.31 4.92 7.95
CA GLN A 376 5.14 4.31 9.27
C GLN A 376 6.25 4.69 10.26
N ASN A 377 7.01 5.76 9.99
CA ASN A 377 8.00 6.32 10.91
C ASN A 377 7.68 7.80 11.21
N GLY A 378 8.40 8.38 12.18
CA GLY A 378 8.18 9.75 12.67
C GLY A 378 8.68 10.87 11.76
N ASN A 379 8.97 10.61 10.48
CA ASN A 379 9.58 11.62 9.60
C ASN A 379 8.65 12.81 9.28
N GLY A 380 7.35 12.67 9.54
CA GLY A 380 6.37 13.74 9.43
C GLY A 380 5.85 14.00 8.03
N TYR A 381 5.95 13.04 7.11
CA TYR A 381 5.59 13.21 5.71
C TYR A 381 4.16 12.77 5.37
N THR A 382 3.55 11.92 6.20
CA THR A 382 2.15 11.48 6.05
C THR A 382 1.37 11.61 7.34
N SER A 383 0.07 11.88 7.24
CA SER A 383 -0.92 12.13 8.29
C SER A 383 -0.62 13.28 9.25
N PHE A 384 0.56 13.31 9.86
CA PHE A 384 0.94 14.27 10.89
C PHE A 384 2.36 14.75 10.61
N GLY A 385 2.59 16.05 10.80
CA GLY A 385 3.88 16.69 10.60
C GLY A 385 4.93 16.22 11.60
N LYS A 386 6.19 16.56 11.33
CA LYS A 386 7.33 16.14 12.16
C LYS A 386 7.12 16.53 13.63
N GLY A 387 7.27 15.55 14.53
CA GLY A 387 7.07 15.73 15.98
C GLY A 387 5.60 15.84 16.41
N LYS A 388 4.64 15.60 15.53
CA LYS A 388 3.19 15.57 15.83
C LYS A 388 2.64 14.14 15.95
N GLY A 389 3.51 13.15 15.83
CA GLY A 389 3.22 11.73 15.94
C GLY A 389 3.02 11.05 14.59
N THR A 390 2.64 9.78 14.61
CA THR A 390 2.36 8.94 13.43
C THR A 390 0.87 8.64 13.29
N MET A 391 0.46 8.11 12.13
CA MET A 391 -0.91 7.59 11.98
C MET A 391 -1.24 6.54 13.05
N ASP A 392 -0.26 5.72 13.38
CA ASP A 392 -0.47 4.66 14.35
C ASP A 392 -0.67 5.17 15.77
N GLU A 393 0.17 6.11 16.20
CA GLU A 393 0.02 6.77 17.51
C GLU A 393 -1.33 7.51 17.61
N TYR A 394 -1.80 8.09 16.51
CA TYR A 394 -3.13 8.69 16.45
C TYR A 394 -4.26 7.65 16.62
N MET A 395 -4.21 6.54 15.86
CA MET A 395 -5.24 5.50 15.89
C MET A 395 -5.25 4.71 17.21
N MET A 396 -4.08 4.50 17.81
CA MET A 396 -3.92 3.74 19.05
C MET A 396 -3.93 4.62 20.31
N GLY A 397 -3.93 5.95 20.16
CA GLY A 397 -4.02 6.89 21.27
C GLY A 397 -5.37 6.86 21.99
N LYS A 398 -5.45 7.45 23.20
CA LYS A 398 -6.61 7.32 24.12
C LYS A 398 -8.00 7.52 23.48
N LYS A 399 -8.16 8.49 22.58
CA LYS A 399 -9.44 8.77 21.91
C LYS A 399 -9.82 7.60 20.99
N GLN A 400 -8.99 7.33 19.99
CA GLN A 400 -9.30 6.34 18.95
C GLN A 400 -9.08 4.90 19.40
N GLY A 401 -8.07 4.62 20.24
CA GLY A 401 -7.73 3.26 20.70
C GLY A 401 -8.79 2.61 21.58
N SER A 402 -9.75 3.38 22.11
CA SER A 402 -10.94 2.84 22.78
C SER A 402 -11.97 2.27 21.79
N GLU A 403 -11.93 2.71 20.54
CA GLU A 403 -12.90 2.41 19.51
C GLU A 403 -12.31 1.57 18.36
N TRP A 404 -11.01 1.66 18.12
CA TRP A 404 -10.32 0.98 17.03
C TRP A 404 -9.35 -0.06 17.55
N GLU A 405 -9.11 -1.06 16.71
CA GLU A 405 -8.12 -2.11 16.91
C GLU A 405 -7.32 -2.27 15.62
N LYS A 406 -5.98 -2.24 15.73
CA LYS A 406 -5.12 -2.58 14.61
C LYS A 406 -5.11 -4.10 14.44
N ILE A 407 -5.51 -4.58 13.27
CA ILE A 407 -5.56 -6.02 12.98
C ILE A 407 -4.49 -6.50 12.00
N ALA A 408 -3.89 -5.57 11.25
CA ALA A 408 -2.77 -5.88 10.37
C ALA A 408 -1.85 -4.67 10.20
N GLN A 409 -0.56 -4.95 10.06
CA GLN A 409 0.45 -4.04 9.55
C GLN A 409 1.43 -4.85 8.72
N VAL A 410 1.62 -4.50 7.45
CA VAL A 410 2.57 -5.16 6.55
C VAL A 410 3.45 -4.12 5.87
N PRO A 411 4.72 -4.45 5.58
CA PRO A 411 5.60 -3.51 4.89
C PRO A 411 5.12 -3.27 3.45
N LEU A 412 5.36 -2.05 2.96
CA LEU A 412 5.18 -1.68 1.56
C LEU A 412 6.54 -1.41 0.89
N PRO A 413 6.60 -1.51 -0.45
CA PRO A 413 7.77 -1.07 -1.19
C PRO A 413 8.08 0.39 -0.83
N SER A 414 9.23 0.60 -0.20
CA SER A 414 9.62 1.90 0.32
C SER A 414 10.64 2.53 -0.61
N PHE A 415 10.44 3.78 -0.96
CA PHE A 415 11.46 4.57 -1.64
C PHE A 415 12.68 4.84 -0.75
N ALA A 416 13.80 5.19 -1.36
CA ALA A 416 15.02 5.48 -0.61
C ALA A 416 14.79 6.60 0.41
N GLY A 417 15.13 6.33 1.68
CA GLY A 417 14.87 7.27 2.78
C GLY A 417 13.41 7.35 3.24
N ARG A 418 12.58 6.36 2.89
CA ARG A 418 11.21 6.18 3.39
C ARG A 418 11.06 4.84 4.09
N ASP A 419 10.06 4.77 4.94
CA ASP A 419 9.63 3.54 5.60
C ASP A 419 8.11 3.46 5.45
N GLU A 420 7.64 2.70 4.47
CA GLU A 420 6.24 2.65 4.06
C GLU A 420 5.58 1.36 4.56
N GLY A 421 4.32 1.46 4.98
CA GLY A 421 3.54 0.31 5.45
C GLY A 421 2.06 0.45 5.15
N LEU A 422 1.38 -0.70 5.12
CA LEU A 422 -0.08 -0.79 5.11
C LEU A 422 -0.55 -1.15 6.51
N SER A 423 -1.35 -0.31 7.13
CA SER A 423 -2.00 -0.59 8.42
C SER A 423 -3.51 -0.73 8.24
N VAL A 424 -4.10 -1.71 8.93
CA VAL A 424 -5.54 -1.98 8.92
C VAL A 424 -6.08 -1.84 10.32
N TYR A 425 -7.10 -0.98 10.46
CA TYR A 425 -7.81 -0.74 11.70
C TYR A 425 -9.27 -1.13 11.52
N VAL A 426 -9.81 -1.86 12.49
CA VAL A 426 -11.23 -2.18 12.56
C VAL A 426 -11.85 -1.60 13.81
N ARG A 427 -13.12 -1.21 13.72
CA ARG A 427 -13.86 -0.74 14.88
C ARG A 427 -14.13 -1.90 15.82
N ARG A 428 -13.92 -1.72 17.11
CA ARG A 428 -14.25 -2.69 18.16
C ARG A 428 -15.76 -2.82 18.27
N ASP A 429 -16.24 -4.05 18.36
CA ASP A 429 -17.64 -4.30 18.70
C ASP A 429 -17.91 -3.84 20.14
N LYS A 430 -18.77 -2.83 20.30
CA LYS A 430 -19.21 -2.33 21.61
C LYS A 430 -20.16 -3.29 22.34
N THR A 431 -20.52 -4.41 21.71
CA THR A 431 -21.40 -5.45 22.27
C THR A 431 -20.57 -6.60 22.84
N GLY A 432 -20.01 -6.43 24.05
CA GLY A 432 -19.78 -7.55 24.98
C GLY A 432 -18.45 -8.31 24.91
N ARG A 433 -17.30 -7.64 24.90
CA ARG A 433 -16.01 -8.24 25.29
C ARG A 433 -15.43 -7.64 26.59
N ASP A 434 -16.28 -7.17 27.50
CA ASP A 434 -15.92 -6.77 28.87
C ASP A 434 -15.92 -7.96 29.85
N GLY A 435 -15.35 -9.08 29.43
CA GLY A 435 -15.39 -10.32 30.21
C GLY A 435 -14.16 -11.17 30.00
N GLU A 436 -12.98 -10.63 30.30
CA GLU A 436 -11.83 -11.35 30.87
C GLU A 436 -10.67 -10.34 30.97
N LYS A 437 -10.51 -9.78 32.18
CA LYS A 437 -9.28 -9.16 32.63
C LYS A 437 -8.51 -10.17 33.45
#